data_AF-A0A399PEP2-F1
#
_entry.id   AF-A0A399PEP2-F1
#
_cell.length_a   1.000
_cell.length_b   1.000
_cell.length_c   1.000
_cell.angle_alpha   90.00
_cell.angle_beta   90.00
_cell.angle_gamma   90.00
#
_symmetry.space_group_name_H-M   'P 1'
#
loop_
_entity.id
_entity.type
_entity.pdbx_description
1 polymer ?
#
loop_
_entity_poly.entity_id
_entity_poly.type
_entity_poly.pdbx_seq_one_letter_code
_entity_poly.pdbx_strand_id
1 'polypeptide(L)'
;AVAGADWDEVVDLTSSAQHAREAVAALADRARHWTLVSTVSVYASFARPGEDETAPLVDPVDLEEYGQAKVAAERAVTAALAGRRMIVRPGLITGPGDDSDRFGYWAARFALAGDGPVLVPDTTGRRSQVIDARDLADLVVEAGVRGLDGVVDAVGESVPLADALDLAAEAAGSTGERVVATDEQLAEADVLHWAGPRSLPLWLPGEAAGMLA
;
A
#
# COMPACT_ATOMS: atom_id res chain seq x y z
N ALA A 1 14.34 26.23 8.56
CA ALA A 1 13.90 27.21 7.54
C ALA A 1 12.37 27.32 7.43
N VAL A 2 11.61 26.24 7.65
CA VAL A 2 10.14 26.22 7.44
C VAL A 2 9.26 26.53 8.67
N ALA A 3 9.80 26.46 9.89
CA ALA A 3 9.04 26.60 11.14
C ALA A 3 8.48 28.00 11.46
N GLY A 4 8.93 29.03 10.73
CA GLY A 4 8.46 30.41 10.89
C GLY A 4 7.33 30.82 9.96
N ALA A 5 6.88 29.90 9.08
CA ALA A 5 5.84 30.15 8.10
C ALA A 5 4.53 29.48 8.51
N ASP A 6 3.40 30.07 8.12
CA ASP A 6 2.09 29.45 8.22
C ASP A 6 1.81 28.65 6.94
N TRP A 7 1.20 27.48 7.09
CA TRP A 7 0.96 26.51 6.03
C TRP A 7 -0.52 26.22 5.91
N ASP A 8 -1.09 26.34 4.71
CA ASP A 8 -2.46 25.90 4.46
C ASP A 8 -2.59 24.39 4.56
N GLU A 9 -1.57 23.66 4.10
CA GLU A 9 -1.51 22.21 4.09
C GLU A 9 -0.10 21.70 4.37
N VAL A 10 0.01 20.63 5.14
CA VAL A 10 1.22 19.81 5.26
C VAL A 10 0.92 18.40 4.79
N VAL A 11 1.61 17.95 3.74
CA VAL A 11 1.58 16.55 3.28
C VAL A 11 2.78 15.82 3.86
N ASP A 12 2.52 14.92 4.79
CA ASP A 12 3.53 14.12 5.47
C ASP A 12 3.61 12.70 4.88
N LEU A 13 4.73 12.41 4.23
CA LEU A 13 5.02 11.12 3.59
C LEU A 13 5.97 10.26 4.45
N THR A 14 6.28 10.66 5.68
CA THR A 14 7.27 9.97 6.51
C THR A 14 6.87 8.54 6.83
N SER A 15 7.85 7.63 6.80
CA SER A 15 7.74 6.29 7.38
C SER A 15 8.26 6.21 8.82
N SER A 16 8.83 7.30 9.34
CA SER A 16 9.47 7.36 10.66
C SER A 16 8.55 8.02 11.69
N ALA A 17 8.26 7.27 12.77
CA ALA A 17 7.53 7.77 13.94
C ALA A 17 8.25 8.95 14.63
N GLN A 18 9.59 8.98 14.57
CA GLN A 18 10.36 10.10 15.11
C GLN A 18 10.15 11.35 14.27
N HIS A 19 10.30 11.25 12.95
CA HIS A 19 10.09 12.39 12.06
C HIS A 19 8.67 12.96 12.16
N ALA A 20 7.65 12.09 12.26
CA ALA A 20 6.26 12.53 12.45
C ALA A 20 6.11 13.36 13.74
N ARG A 21 6.66 12.86 14.87
CA ARG A 21 6.60 13.59 16.16
C ARG A 21 7.33 14.93 16.09
N GLU A 22 8.52 14.96 15.51
CA GLU A 22 9.32 16.19 15.39
C GLU A 22 8.66 17.21 14.45
N ALA A 23 8.12 16.76 13.32
CA ALA A 23 7.42 17.61 12.36
C ALA A 23 6.16 18.22 12.98
N VAL A 24 5.34 17.39 13.63
CA VAL A 24 4.13 17.83 14.33
C VAL A 24 4.48 18.82 15.44
N ALA A 25 5.48 18.53 16.28
CA ALA A 25 5.92 19.45 17.33
C ALA A 25 6.42 20.80 16.79
N ALA A 26 7.02 20.81 15.60
CA ALA A 26 7.56 22.03 15.00
C ALA A 26 6.52 22.85 14.22
N LEU A 27 5.51 22.21 13.63
CA LEU A 27 4.66 22.83 12.60
C LEU A 27 3.17 22.82 12.92
N ALA A 28 2.67 22.00 13.86
CA ALA A 28 1.23 21.81 14.06
C ALA A 28 0.48 23.10 14.41
N ASP A 29 1.07 24.02 15.17
CA ASP A 29 0.44 25.30 15.53
C ASP A 29 0.28 26.25 14.33
N ARG A 30 1.00 25.98 13.24
CA ARG A 30 1.06 26.82 12.03
C ARG A 30 0.51 26.13 10.79
N ALA A 31 0.11 24.86 10.88
CA ALA A 31 -0.49 24.11 9.79
C ALA A 31 -2.02 24.17 9.89
N ARG A 32 -2.71 24.76 8.92
CA ARG A 32 -4.17 24.81 8.90
C ARG A 32 -4.78 23.42 8.71
N HIS A 33 -4.12 22.55 7.95
CA HIS A 33 -4.49 21.15 7.74
C HIS A 33 -3.24 20.26 7.61
N TRP A 34 -3.39 18.97 7.89
CA TRP A 34 -2.31 17.98 7.82
C TRP A 34 -2.79 16.65 7.24
N THR A 35 -2.23 16.24 6.10
CA THR A 35 -2.46 14.91 5.54
C THR A 35 -1.25 14.02 5.80
N LEU A 36 -1.44 12.96 6.59
CA LEU A 36 -0.44 11.89 6.76
C LEU A 36 -0.75 10.75 5.79
N VAL A 37 0.18 10.44 4.89
CA VAL A 37 0.12 9.21 4.09
C VAL A 37 0.66 8.06 4.96
N SER A 38 -0.25 7.25 5.48
CA SER A 38 0.01 6.06 6.30
C SER A 38 0.14 4.80 5.42
N THR A 39 -0.49 3.68 5.79
CA THR A 39 -0.49 2.40 5.08
C THR A 39 -1.60 1.50 5.62
N VAL A 40 -2.13 0.57 4.84
CA VAL A 40 -2.98 -0.53 5.37
C VAL A 40 -2.19 -1.49 6.29
N SER A 41 -0.85 -1.49 6.24
CA SER A 41 0.00 -2.31 7.13
C SER A 41 -0.11 -1.96 8.62
N VAL A 42 -0.90 -0.96 8.99
CA VAL A 42 -1.21 -0.60 10.38
C VAL A 42 -2.23 -1.52 11.03
N TYR A 43 -3.01 -2.28 10.25
CA TYR A 43 -4.02 -3.19 10.78
C TYR A 43 -3.38 -4.42 11.45
N ALA A 44 -3.99 -4.87 12.55
CA ALA A 44 -3.51 -5.99 13.34
C ALA A 44 -3.75 -7.36 12.67
N SER A 45 -4.65 -7.43 11.69
CA SER A 45 -4.98 -8.65 10.97
C SER A 45 -5.39 -8.35 9.54
N PHE A 46 -5.14 -9.32 8.66
CA PHE A 46 -5.60 -9.35 7.27
C PHE A 46 -6.39 -10.65 6.99
N ALA A 47 -6.90 -11.30 8.03
CA ALA A 47 -7.55 -12.60 7.89
C ALA A 47 -8.96 -12.51 7.30
N ARG A 48 -9.62 -11.35 7.41
CA ARG A 48 -11.01 -11.14 6.96
C ARG A 48 -11.05 -10.08 5.85
N PRO A 49 -11.59 -10.41 4.68
CA PRO A 49 -11.87 -9.41 3.64
C PRO A 49 -12.89 -8.36 4.09
N GLY A 50 -12.75 -7.14 3.55
CA GLY A 50 -13.73 -6.07 3.69
C GLY A 50 -13.80 -5.43 5.09
N GLU A 51 -12.74 -5.56 5.90
CA GLU A 51 -12.60 -4.72 7.10
C GLU A 51 -12.38 -3.26 6.69
N ASP A 52 -12.86 -2.34 7.51
CA ASP A 52 -12.79 -0.89 7.27
C ASP A 52 -11.86 -0.19 8.28
N GLU A 53 -11.83 1.15 8.26
CA GLU A 53 -10.93 1.94 9.09
C GLU A 53 -11.17 1.81 10.60
N THR A 54 -12.23 1.11 11.01
CA THR A 54 -12.53 0.77 12.41
C THR A 54 -11.81 -0.50 12.89
N ALA A 55 -11.13 -1.22 12.00
CA ALA A 55 -10.40 -2.44 12.35
C ALA A 55 -9.26 -2.18 13.36
N PRO A 56 -8.95 -3.14 14.24
CA PRO A 56 -7.89 -2.99 15.23
C PRO A 56 -6.52 -2.74 14.58
N LEU A 57 -5.75 -1.83 15.17
CA LEU A 57 -4.40 -1.51 14.74
C LEU A 57 -3.37 -2.32 15.53
N VAL A 58 -2.18 -2.53 14.95
CA VAL A 58 -1.04 -3.07 15.68
C VAL A 58 -0.63 -2.14 16.82
N ASP A 59 -0.18 -2.71 17.94
CA ASP A 59 0.39 -1.91 19.03
C ASP A 59 1.82 -1.49 18.68
N PRO A 60 2.17 -0.19 18.80
CA PRO A 60 3.48 0.32 18.40
C PRO A 60 4.53 0.12 19.52
N VAL A 61 4.92 -1.12 19.74
CA VAL A 61 5.93 -1.54 20.75
C VAL A 61 7.36 -1.56 20.19
N ASP A 62 7.49 -1.90 18.91
CA ASP A 62 8.72 -1.94 18.14
C ASP A 62 8.58 -1.02 16.92
N LEU A 63 9.28 0.11 16.95
CA LEU A 63 9.19 1.13 15.89
C LEU A 63 10.13 0.86 14.72
N GLU A 64 10.89 -0.24 14.73
CA GLU A 64 11.59 -0.73 13.55
C GLU A 64 10.61 -1.44 12.60
N GLU A 65 9.52 -1.99 13.14
CA GLU A 65 8.44 -2.59 12.36
C GLU A 65 7.59 -1.51 11.67
N TYR A 66 7.50 -1.60 10.35
CA TYR A 66 6.91 -0.56 9.50
C TYR A 66 5.47 -0.18 9.90
N GLY A 67 4.60 -1.17 10.10
CA GLY A 67 3.20 -0.95 10.51
C GLY A 67 3.10 -0.25 11.86
N GLN A 68 3.94 -0.64 12.81
CA GLN A 68 3.99 -0.06 14.16
C GLN A 68 4.53 1.37 14.15
N ALA A 69 5.58 1.65 13.37
CA ALA A 69 6.09 2.99 13.16
C ALA A 69 5.00 3.93 12.57
N LYS A 70 4.22 3.43 11.61
CA LYS A 70 3.10 4.16 11.02
C LYS A 70 1.97 4.39 12.03
N VAL A 71 1.59 3.41 12.85
CA VAL A 71 0.62 3.61 13.94
C VAL A 71 1.09 4.69 14.92
N ALA A 72 2.38 4.70 15.28
CA ALA A 72 2.93 5.74 16.16
C ALA A 72 2.86 7.14 15.51
N ALA A 73 3.12 7.25 14.20
CA ALA A 73 2.97 8.50 13.45
C ALA A 73 1.50 8.95 13.39
N GLU A 74 0.56 8.04 13.11
CA GLU A 74 -0.89 8.33 13.11
C GLU A 74 -1.36 8.89 14.46
N ARG A 75 -0.90 8.28 15.56
CA ARG A 75 -1.20 8.74 16.93
C ARG A 75 -0.63 10.13 17.20
N ALA A 76 0.60 10.41 16.76
CA ALA A 76 1.24 11.71 16.95
C ALA A 76 0.51 12.84 16.19
N VAL A 77 0.18 12.61 14.91
CA VAL A 77 -0.58 13.57 14.09
C VAL A 77 -1.98 13.79 14.67
N THR A 78 -2.68 12.70 15.03
CA THR A 78 -4.03 12.79 15.63
C THR A 78 -4.03 13.60 16.91
N ALA A 79 -3.04 13.41 17.79
CA ALA A 79 -2.98 14.11 19.07
C ALA A 79 -2.82 15.63 18.93
N ALA A 80 -2.14 16.12 17.89
CA ALA A 80 -1.87 17.54 17.71
C ALA A 80 -2.84 18.27 16.76
N LEU A 81 -3.46 17.53 15.84
CA LEU A 81 -4.21 18.09 14.70
C LEU A 81 -5.64 17.55 14.61
N ALA A 82 -6.22 17.04 15.72
CA ALA A 82 -7.61 16.60 15.76
C ALA A 82 -8.58 17.68 15.22
N GLY A 83 -9.47 17.30 14.31
CA GLY A 83 -10.42 18.20 13.66
C GLY A 83 -9.87 18.95 12.44
N ARG A 84 -8.62 18.70 12.06
CA ARG A 84 -7.92 19.32 10.93
C ARG A 84 -6.84 18.40 10.33
N ARG A 85 -7.08 17.08 10.34
CA ARG A 85 -6.12 16.11 9.79
C ARG A 85 -6.78 15.00 8.98
N MET A 86 -6.14 14.63 7.89
CA MET A 86 -6.47 13.44 7.12
C MET A 86 -5.39 12.37 7.34
N ILE A 87 -5.80 11.14 7.64
CA ILE A 87 -4.92 9.97 7.60
C ILE A 87 -5.36 9.12 6.42
N VAL A 88 -4.48 8.97 5.44
CA VAL A 88 -4.74 8.18 4.23
C VAL A 88 -3.94 6.89 4.33
N ARG A 89 -4.59 5.74 4.34
CA ARG A 89 -3.97 4.41 4.45
C ARG A 89 -3.98 3.72 3.08
N PRO A 90 -2.97 3.95 2.23
CA PRO A 90 -2.91 3.29 0.94
C PRO A 90 -2.66 1.79 1.07
N GLY A 91 -3.25 1.04 0.14
CA GLY A 91 -2.92 -0.36 -0.14
C GLY A 91 -1.59 -0.48 -0.91
N LEU A 92 -1.49 -1.47 -1.81
CA LEU A 92 -0.37 -1.54 -2.74
C LEU A 92 -0.43 -0.37 -3.73
N ILE A 93 0.45 0.61 -3.56
CA ILE A 93 0.61 1.73 -4.49
C ILE A 93 1.35 1.24 -5.73
N THR A 94 0.86 1.61 -6.92
CA THR A 94 1.44 1.25 -8.21
C THR A 94 1.47 2.45 -9.14
N GLY A 95 2.21 2.36 -10.25
CA GLY A 95 2.24 3.40 -11.28
C GLY A 95 3.65 3.96 -11.52
N PRO A 96 3.76 5.06 -12.28
CA PRO A 96 5.06 5.63 -12.64
C PRO A 96 5.90 5.98 -11.41
N GLY A 97 7.11 5.42 -11.32
CA GLY A 97 8.03 5.65 -10.21
C GLY A 97 7.94 4.64 -9.06
N ASP A 98 7.05 3.63 -9.14
CA ASP A 98 7.06 2.49 -8.22
C ASP A 98 8.32 1.64 -8.43
N ASP A 99 9.21 1.67 -7.44
CA ASP A 99 10.48 0.92 -7.42
C ASP A 99 10.34 -0.46 -6.79
N SER A 100 9.19 -0.74 -6.15
CA SER A 100 8.90 -2.06 -5.57
C SER A 100 8.60 -3.09 -6.66
N ASP A 101 8.13 -2.62 -7.82
CA ASP A 101 7.79 -3.38 -9.02
C ASP A 101 6.84 -4.57 -8.76
N ARG A 102 6.03 -4.51 -7.70
CA ARG A 102 5.17 -5.64 -7.31
C ARG A 102 3.99 -5.86 -8.26
N PHE A 103 3.57 -4.81 -8.95
CA PHE A 103 2.55 -4.91 -9.98
C PHE A 103 3.17 -4.88 -11.38
N GLY A 104 4.11 -3.95 -11.62
CA GLY A 104 4.82 -3.79 -12.89
C GLY A 104 5.57 -5.05 -13.33
N TYR A 105 6.05 -5.87 -12.38
CA TYR A 105 6.70 -7.15 -12.62
C TYR A 105 5.92 -8.02 -13.58
N TRP A 106 4.59 -8.10 -13.47
CA TRP A 106 3.82 -9.03 -14.28
C TRP A 106 3.81 -8.64 -15.76
N ALA A 107 3.55 -7.37 -16.07
CA ALA A 107 3.63 -6.87 -17.44
C ALA A 107 5.06 -7.03 -18.01
N ALA A 108 6.08 -6.70 -17.21
CA ALA A 108 7.47 -6.87 -17.61
C ALA A 108 7.85 -8.35 -17.84
N ARG A 109 7.37 -9.26 -16.97
CA ARG A 109 7.65 -10.70 -17.02
C ARG A 109 7.03 -11.35 -18.25
N PHE A 110 5.79 -10.96 -18.59
CA PHE A 110 5.11 -11.39 -19.81
C PHE A 110 5.83 -10.83 -21.05
N ALA A 111 6.16 -9.54 -21.08
CA ALA A 111 6.86 -8.93 -22.21
C ALA A 111 8.23 -9.58 -22.46
N LEU A 112 8.96 -9.90 -21.39
CA LEU A 112 10.25 -10.60 -21.47
C LEU A 112 10.11 -12.03 -22.00
N ALA A 113 9.02 -12.72 -21.68
CA ALA A 113 8.77 -14.08 -22.15
C ALA A 113 8.34 -14.13 -23.62
N GLY A 114 7.60 -13.12 -24.10
CA GLY A 114 6.98 -13.11 -25.43
C GLY A 114 5.99 -14.27 -25.56
N ASP A 115 6.30 -15.22 -26.45
CA ASP A 115 5.50 -16.44 -26.66
C ASP A 115 5.97 -17.62 -25.80
N GLY A 116 7.00 -17.41 -24.97
CA GLY A 116 7.54 -18.42 -24.05
C GLY A 116 6.68 -18.61 -22.79
N PRO A 117 6.82 -19.74 -22.08
CA PRO A 117 6.03 -20.00 -20.88
C PRO A 117 6.37 -19.05 -19.73
N VAL A 118 5.34 -18.68 -18.96
CA VAL A 118 5.44 -17.85 -17.74
C VAL A 118 4.88 -18.61 -16.55
N LEU A 119 5.70 -18.75 -15.51
CA LEU A 119 5.27 -19.29 -14.23
C LEU A 119 4.34 -18.28 -13.53
N VAL A 120 3.16 -18.73 -13.12
CA VAL A 120 2.18 -17.94 -12.36
C VAL A 120 1.77 -18.71 -11.09
N PRO A 121 1.39 -18.04 -10.00
CA PRO A 121 0.84 -18.75 -8.84
C PRO A 121 -0.54 -19.33 -9.20
N ASP A 122 -1.00 -20.33 -8.45
CA ASP A 122 -2.42 -20.70 -8.46
C ASP A 122 -3.26 -19.51 -8.00
N THR A 123 -4.09 -18.99 -8.91
CA THR A 123 -4.94 -17.81 -8.69
C THR A 123 -6.32 -18.16 -8.12
N THR A 124 -6.61 -19.43 -7.86
CA THR A 124 -7.94 -19.88 -7.42
C THR A 124 -8.36 -19.19 -6.12
N GLY A 125 -9.45 -18.42 -6.19
CA GLY A 125 -9.98 -17.68 -5.05
C GLY A 125 -9.11 -16.50 -4.59
N ARG A 126 -8.01 -16.19 -5.29
CA ARG A 126 -7.12 -15.08 -4.95
C ARG A 126 -7.57 -13.77 -5.59
N ARG A 127 -7.29 -12.68 -4.89
CA ARG A 127 -7.61 -11.32 -5.32
C ARG A 127 -6.34 -10.49 -5.50
N SER A 128 -6.47 -9.39 -6.22
CA SER A 128 -5.48 -8.33 -6.34
C SER A 128 -6.18 -7.00 -6.13
N GLN A 129 -5.52 -6.10 -5.41
CA GLN A 129 -6.01 -4.76 -5.15
C GLN A 129 -4.82 -3.81 -5.11
N VAL A 130 -4.93 -2.72 -5.88
CA VAL A 130 -3.87 -1.72 -6.03
C VAL A 130 -4.49 -0.33 -6.08
N ILE A 131 -3.73 0.69 -5.74
CA ILE A 131 -4.09 2.10 -5.96
C ILE A 131 -3.04 2.73 -6.90
N ASP A 132 -3.48 3.47 -7.92
CA ASP A 132 -2.55 4.21 -8.78
C ASP A 132 -1.99 5.41 -8.00
N ALA A 133 -0.69 5.66 -8.13
CA ALA A 133 0.00 6.74 -7.43
C ALA A 133 -0.58 8.13 -7.76
N ARG A 134 -1.14 8.31 -8.97
CA ARG A 134 -1.80 9.55 -9.39
C ARG A 134 -3.15 9.71 -8.71
N ASP A 135 -3.94 8.65 -8.63
CA ASP A 135 -5.24 8.68 -7.93
C ASP A 135 -5.04 8.95 -6.43
N LEU A 136 -4.00 8.35 -5.82
CA LEU A 136 -3.62 8.65 -4.43
C LEU A 136 -3.18 10.11 -4.26
N ALA A 137 -2.40 10.65 -5.19
CA ALA A 137 -1.97 12.04 -5.15
C ALA A 137 -3.16 13.01 -5.28
N ASP A 138 -4.10 12.73 -6.18
CA ASP A 138 -5.31 13.51 -6.36
C ASP A 138 -6.18 13.51 -5.08
N LEU A 139 -6.34 12.34 -4.44
CA LEU A 139 -7.02 12.23 -3.15
C LEU A 139 -6.36 13.09 -2.06
N VAL A 140 -5.02 13.02 -1.93
CA VAL A 140 -4.27 13.78 -0.92
C VAL A 140 -4.41 15.28 -1.15
N VAL A 141 -4.30 15.74 -2.40
CA VAL A 141 -4.45 17.17 -2.74
C VAL A 141 -5.87 17.65 -2.45
N GLU A 142 -6.89 16.88 -2.86
CA GLU A 142 -8.29 17.21 -2.64
C GLU A 142 -8.64 17.26 -1.14
N ALA A 143 -8.11 16.32 -0.34
CA ALA A 143 -8.29 16.31 1.11
C ALA A 143 -7.73 17.58 1.76
N GLY A 144 -6.52 18.00 1.37
CA GLY A 144 -5.90 19.23 1.85
C GLY A 144 -6.67 20.50 1.44
N VAL A 145 -7.06 20.61 0.16
CA VAL A 145 -7.82 21.76 -0.36
C VAL A 145 -9.15 21.94 0.37
N ARG A 146 -9.82 20.84 0.68
CA ARG A 146 -11.12 20.85 1.38
C ARG A 146 -11.02 20.83 2.89
N GLY A 147 -9.82 20.61 3.44
CA GLY A 147 -9.60 20.48 4.88
C GLY A 147 -10.39 19.33 5.48
N LEU A 148 -10.39 18.16 4.84
CA LEU A 148 -11.14 16.98 5.29
C LEU A 148 -10.50 16.39 6.55
N ASP A 149 -11.28 16.20 7.61
CA ASP A 149 -10.82 15.50 8.81
C ASP A 149 -11.30 14.05 8.80
N GLY A 150 -10.40 13.10 9.05
CA GLY A 150 -10.76 11.68 9.10
C GLY A 150 -9.62 10.71 8.82
N VAL A 151 -9.99 9.43 8.74
CA VAL A 151 -9.15 8.31 8.32
C VAL A 151 -9.83 7.66 7.12
N VAL A 152 -9.08 7.33 6.08
CA VAL A 152 -9.60 6.57 4.93
C VAL A 152 -8.59 5.54 4.47
N ASP A 153 -9.05 4.36 4.09
CA ASP A 153 -8.29 3.42 3.28
C ASP A 153 -8.31 3.86 1.82
N ALA A 154 -7.13 4.08 1.25
CA ALA A 154 -6.95 4.47 -0.14
C ALA A 154 -6.54 3.26 -0.97
N VAL A 155 -7.54 2.47 -1.35
CA VAL A 155 -7.39 1.25 -2.13
C VAL A 155 -8.22 1.33 -3.40
N GLY A 156 -7.79 0.64 -4.46
CA GLY A 156 -8.59 0.48 -5.67
C GLY A 156 -9.58 -0.67 -5.58
N GLU A 157 -10.15 -1.02 -6.72
CA GLU A 157 -11.06 -2.16 -6.83
C GLU A 157 -10.33 -3.48 -6.58
N SER A 158 -10.93 -4.37 -5.79
CA SER A 158 -10.42 -5.72 -5.61
C SER A 158 -10.91 -6.62 -6.75
N VAL A 159 -9.98 -7.07 -7.59
CA VAL A 159 -10.25 -7.91 -8.77
C VAL A 159 -9.70 -9.33 -8.58
N PRO A 160 -10.18 -10.35 -9.30
CA PRO A 160 -9.55 -11.67 -9.27
C PRO A 160 -8.10 -11.56 -9.74
N LEU A 161 -7.18 -12.28 -9.08
CA LEU A 161 -5.77 -12.24 -9.46
C LEU A 161 -5.57 -12.73 -10.91
N ALA A 162 -6.36 -13.71 -11.34
CA ALA A 162 -6.36 -14.20 -12.73
C ALA A 162 -6.57 -13.04 -13.72
N ASP A 163 -7.61 -12.24 -13.52
CA ASP A 163 -7.98 -11.12 -14.39
C ASP A 163 -6.86 -10.06 -14.44
N ALA A 164 -6.20 -9.78 -13.31
CA ALA A 164 -5.05 -8.88 -13.28
C ALA A 164 -3.86 -9.41 -14.10
N LEU A 165 -3.58 -10.73 -14.04
CA LEU A 165 -2.55 -11.37 -14.86
C LEU A 165 -2.93 -11.42 -16.34
N ASP A 166 -4.22 -11.57 -16.67
CA ASP A 166 -4.75 -11.50 -18.03
C ASP A 166 -4.48 -10.13 -18.65
N LEU A 167 -4.85 -9.06 -17.95
CA LEU A 167 -4.63 -7.69 -18.39
C LEU A 167 -3.13 -7.38 -18.54
N ALA A 168 -2.30 -7.88 -17.63
CA ALA A 168 -0.84 -7.71 -17.71
C ALA A 168 -0.26 -8.42 -18.95
N ALA A 169 -0.72 -9.64 -19.25
CA ALA A 169 -0.29 -10.39 -20.43
C ALA A 169 -0.76 -9.73 -21.73
N GLU A 170 -2.01 -9.24 -21.77
CA GLU A 170 -2.57 -8.51 -22.91
C GLU A 170 -1.79 -7.23 -23.19
N ALA A 171 -1.56 -6.40 -22.16
CA ALA A 171 -0.78 -5.17 -22.27
C ALA A 171 0.67 -5.43 -22.74
N ALA A 172 1.24 -6.58 -22.36
CA ALA A 172 2.56 -7.03 -22.80
C ALA A 172 2.58 -7.67 -24.19
N GLY A 173 1.42 -7.96 -24.79
CA GLY A 173 1.31 -8.71 -26.05
C GLY A 173 1.79 -10.16 -25.95
N SER A 174 1.77 -10.76 -24.76
CA SER A 174 2.25 -12.13 -24.51
C SER A 174 1.19 -13.16 -24.88
N THR A 175 1.57 -14.18 -25.66
CA THR A 175 0.71 -15.34 -25.98
C THR A 175 1.20 -16.65 -25.36
N GLY A 176 2.26 -16.59 -24.56
CA GLY A 176 2.88 -17.75 -23.93
C GLY A 176 1.99 -18.51 -22.95
N GLU A 177 2.29 -19.80 -22.80
CA GLU A 177 1.63 -20.69 -21.83
C GLU A 177 1.82 -20.19 -20.40
N ARG A 178 0.77 -20.31 -19.59
CA ARG A 178 0.83 -20.06 -18.15
C ARG A 178 1.09 -21.37 -17.42
N VAL A 179 2.27 -21.49 -16.85
CA VAL A 179 2.65 -22.63 -16.03
C VAL A 179 2.24 -22.31 -14.60
N VAL A 180 1.17 -22.95 -14.12
CA VAL A 180 0.66 -22.73 -12.76
C VAL A 180 1.53 -23.46 -11.75
N ALA A 181 1.95 -22.76 -10.70
CA ALA A 181 2.64 -23.32 -9.54
C ALA A 181 1.73 -23.27 -8.30
N THR A 182 1.66 -24.38 -7.57
CA THR A 182 0.96 -24.42 -6.28
C THR A 182 1.80 -23.72 -5.20
N ASP A 183 1.15 -23.36 -4.10
CA ASP A 183 1.83 -22.77 -2.95
C ASP A 183 2.94 -23.68 -2.41
N GLU A 184 2.71 -25.00 -2.38
CA GLU A 184 3.72 -25.98 -1.95
C GLU A 184 4.92 -25.98 -2.89
N GLN A 185 4.71 -25.94 -4.20
CA GLN A 185 5.81 -25.91 -5.18
C GLN A 185 6.63 -24.63 -5.07
N LEU A 186 5.98 -23.49 -4.84
CA LEU A 186 6.66 -22.21 -4.64
C LEU A 186 7.46 -22.23 -3.33
N ALA A 187 6.87 -22.74 -2.24
CA ALA A 187 7.53 -22.85 -0.94
C ALA A 187 8.73 -23.83 -0.98
N GLU A 188 8.57 -25.00 -1.60
CA GLU A 188 9.66 -25.99 -1.79
C GLU A 188 10.82 -25.42 -2.64
N ALA A 189 10.53 -24.43 -3.49
CA ALA A 189 11.52 -23.72 -4.29
C ALA A 189 12.11 -22.48 -3.60
N ASP A 190 11.87 -22.28 -2.30
CA ASP A 190 12.30 -21.11 -1.52
C ASP A 190 11.86 -19.78 -2.17
N VAL A 191 10.65 -19.74 -2.73
CA VAL A 191 10.00 -18.52 -3.21
C VAL A 191 9.32 -17.82 -2.05
N LEU A 192 9.62 -16.53 -1.86
CA LEU A 192 9.03 -15.72 -0.80
C LEU A 192 7.74 -15.04 -1.27
N HIS A 193 6.95 -14.56 -0.33
CA HIS A 193 5.71 -13.84 -0.62
C HIS A 193 5.97 -12.35 -0.86
N TRP A 194 5.09 -11.73 -1.63
CA TRP A 194 4.85 -10.28 -1.70
C TRP A 194 5.98 -9.38 -2.21
N ALA A 195 7.13 -9.34 -1.53
CA ALA A 195 8.20 -8.39 -1.78
C ALA A 195 9.58 -8.92 -1.37
N GLY A 196 10.62 -8.35 -1.97
CA GLY A 196 12.01 -8.61 -1.61
C GLY A 196 12.69 -9.68 -2.47
N PRO A 197 13.95 -10.03 -2.13
CA PRO A 197 14.71 -11.02 -2.89
C PRO A 197 13.98 -12.36 -2.92
N ARG A 198 13.89 -12.97 -4.11
CA ARG A 198 13.21 -14.25 -4.34
C ARG A 198 11.70 -14.25 -4.05
N SER A 199 11.05 -13.09 -3.96
CA SER A 199 9.59 -13.05 -3.80
C SER A 199 8.85 -13.18 -5.12
N LEU A 200 7.67 -13.80 -5.10
CA LEU A 200 6.70 -13.72 -6.20
C LEU A 200 5.68 -12.61 -5.91
N PRO A 201 5.61 -11.55 -6.73
CA PRO A 201 4.69 -10.45 -6.48
C PRO A 201 3.21 -10.81 -6.58
N LEU A 202 2.35 -10.11 -5.83
CA LEU A 202 0.91 -10.35 -5.70
C LEU A 202 0.51 -11.73 -5.14
N TRP A 203 1.48 -12.56 -4.78
CA TRP A 203 1.25 -13.82 -4.08
C TRP A 203 1.45 -13.63 -2.58
N LEU A 204 0.36 -13.79 -1.83
CA LEU A 204 0.29 -13.68 -0.36
C LEU A 204 -0.13 -15.02 0.24
N PRO A 205 0.25 -15.32 1.49
CA PRO A 205 -0.27 -16.51 2.15
C PRO A 205 -1.78 -16.35 2.44
N GLY A 206 -2.50 -17.45 2.61
CA GLY A 206 -3.96 -17.45 2.75
C GLY A 206 -4.48 -16.61 3.91
N GLU A 207 -3.74 -16.57 5.02
CA GLU A 207 -4.04 -15.75 6.21
C GLU A 207 -3.94 -14.23 5.97
N ALA A 208 -3.36 -13.81 4.84
CA ALA A 208 -3.24 -12.40 4.46
C ALA A 208 -4.18 -12.01 3.30
N ALA A 209 -5.16 -12.85 2.96
CA ALA A 209 -6.07 -12.61 1.84
C ALA A 209 -6.90 -11.32 1.96
N GLY A 210 -7.26 -10.91 3.17
CA GLY A 210 -7.97 -9.65 3.44
C GLY A 210 -7.14 -8.40 3.18
N MET A 211 -5.83 -8.51 2.97
CA MET A 211 -5.00 -7.38 2.53
C MET A 211 -5.38 -6.90 1.11
N LEU A 212 -6.01 -7.76 0.31
CA LEU A 212 -6.35 -7.50 -1.09
C LEU A 212 -7.85 -7.54 -1.36
N ALA A 213 -8.70 -7.51 -0.33
CA ALA A 213 -10.14 -7.82 -0.47
C ALA A 213 -11.02 -7.10 0.57
#